data_AF-A0A2S4ZZA9-F1
#
_entry.id   AF-A0A2S4ZZA9-F1
#
_cell.length_a   1.000
_cell.length_b   1.000
_cell.length_c   1.000
_cell.angle_alpha   90.00
_cell.angle_beta   90.00
_cell.angle_gamma   90.00
#
_symmetry.space_group_name_H-M   'P 1'
#
loop_
_entity.id
_entity.type
_entity.pdbx_description
1 polymer ?
#
loop_
_entity_poly.entity_id
_entity_poly.type
_entity_poly.pdbx_seq_one_letter_code
_entity_poly.pdbx_strand_id
1 'polypeptide(L)'
;MKKNTLNLIVNPNNNFILFQTPLYLNLKRVLLFVIAFYSVSISAQVSPAFSVKELKLFISDMKLTEKNSNLSFSNAQNVENLVYTIQPSIYLYSGNLKTYGEKPTKLYTDISSLNGINNPNLLNNNIEIVEIKIDNLSNLNSKIDLSVFSNFEKLKYIYILSRVSITEQNISSMILNYDEKYSIFYKVDKGE
;
A
#
# COMPACT_ATOMS: atom_id res chain seq x y z
N MET A 1 -78.25 -23.90 48.43
CA MET A 1 -76.97 -23.17 48.43
C MET A 1 -76.47 -23.05 47.00
N LYS A 2 -76.23 -21.81 46.54
CA LYS A 2 -75.46 -21.32 45.36
C LYS A 2 -75.54 -22.05 43.99
N LYS A 3 -75.95 -21.23 42.98
CA LYS A 3 -75.38 -20.96 41.62
C LYS A 3 -74.97 -22.16 40.75
N ASN A 4 -75.11 -22.18 39.42
CA ASN A 4 -75.44 -21.19 38.40
C ASN A 4 -75.75 -21.98 37.12
N THR A 5 -76.60 -21.39 36.29
CA THR A 5 -76.97 -21.77 34.91
C THR A 5 -75.80 -22.10 33.99
N LEU A 6 -75.97 -23.09 33.11
CA LEU A 6 -75.45 -23.05 31.75
C LEU A 6 -76.42 -23.77 30.82
N ASN A 7 -77.01 -23.01 29.92
CA ASN A 7 -77.89 -23.47 28.88
C ASN A 7 -77.29 -23.02 27.54
N LEU A 8 -77.59 -23.81 26.51
CA LEU A 8 -77.58 -23.52 25.08
C LEU A 8 -76.51 -24.22 24.24
N ILE A 9 -77.07 -25.18 23.50
CA ILE A 9 -76.54 -26.06 22.47
C ILE A 9 -76.28 -25.23 21.20
N VAL A 10 -75.20 -25.62 20.51
CA VAL A 10 -74.65 -25.11 19.25
C VAL A 10 -75.62 -25.27 18.07
N ASN A 11 -75.71 -24.26 17.18
CA ASN A 11 -75.94 -24.48 15.75
C ASN A 11 -75.37 -23.30 14.92
N PRO A 12 -74.77 -23.55 13.73
CA PRO A 12 -73.93 -22.61 13.01
C PRO A 12 -74.69 -21.84 11.94
N ASN A 13 -74.25 -20.62 11.65
CA ASN A 13 -74.54 -20.00 10.37
C ASN A 13 -73.31 -19.22 9.88
N ASN A 14 -72.76 -19.74 8.80
CA ASN A 14 -72.04 -19.07 7.71
C ASN A 14 -71.63 -17.63 7.96
N ASN A 15 -70.32 -17.38 7.90
CA ASN A 15 -69.78 -16.37 6.99
C ASN A 15 -68.35 -16.73 6.59
N PHE A 16 -68.24 -17.23 5.36
CA PHE A 16 -67.00 -17.23 4.60
C PHE A 16 -66.48 -15.79 4.49
N ILE A 17 -65.34 -15.49 5.10
CA ILE A 17 -64.50 -14.38 4.67
C ILE A 17 -63.08 -14.92 4.54
N LEU A 18 -62.80 -15.40 3.33
CA LEU A 18 -61.45 -15.49 2.78
C LEU A 18 -60.81 -14.10 2.92
N PHE A 19 -59.82 -13.95 3.78
CA PHE A 19 -58.94 -12.78 3.75
C PHE A 19 -58.09 -12.85 2.47
N GLN A 20 -58.63 -12.28 1.39
CA GLN A 20 -57.83 -11.83 0.26
C GLN A 20 -56.97 -10.66 0.74
N THR A 21 -55.78 -10.94 1.25
CA THR A 21 -54.76 -9.90 1.36
C THR A 21 -54.38 -9.44 -0.04
N PRO A 22 -54.41 -8.14 -0.36
CA PRO A 22 -54.14 -7.68 -1.72
C PRO A 22 -52.69 -8.01 -2.09
N LEU A 23 -52.54 -8.82 -3.16
CA LEU A 23 -51.27 -9.31 -3.71
C LEU A 23 -50.23 -8.17 -3.91
N TYR A 24 -50.70 -6.96 -4.18
CA TYR A 24 -49.92 -5.74 -4.40
C TYR A 24 -49.10 -5.27 -3.19
N LEU A 25 -49.57 -5.51 -1.97
CA LEU A 25 -48.88 -5.11 -0.74
C LEU A 25 -47.64 -5.98 -0.46
N ASN A 26 -47.71 -7.27 -0.84
CA ASN A 26 -46.58 -8.19 -0.73
C ASN A 26 -45.55 -7.99 -1.85
N LEU A 27 -45.98 -7.59 -3.06
CA LEU A 27 -45.08 -7.33 -4.20
C LEU A 27 -44.15 -6.12 -3.97
N LYS A 28 -44.65 -5.03 -3.38
CA LYS A 28 -43.83 -3.84 -3.04
C LYS A 28 -42.76 -4.15 -1.97
N ARG A 29 -43.06 -5.05 -1.02
CA ARG A 29 -42.11 -5.47 0.03
C ARG A 29 -40.98 -6.34 -0.55
N VAL A 30 -41.29 -7.18 -1.54
CA VAL A 30 -40.28 -7.98 -2.25
C VAL A 30 -39.37 -7.09 -3.11
N LEU A 31 -39.92 -6.07 -3.79
CA LEU A 31 -39.12 -5.14 -4.60
C LEU A 31 -38.09 -4.35 -3.76
N LEU A 32 -38.47 -3.94 -2.55
CA LEU A 32 -37.59 -3.25 -1.60
C LEU A 32 -36.44 -4.15 -1.10
N PHE A 33 -36.71 -5.45 -0.93
CA PHE A 33 -35.68 -6.43 -0.55
C PHE A 33 -34.68 -6.70 -1.68
N VAL A 34 -35.12 -6.76 -2.94
CA VAL A 34 -34.20 -6.98 -4.08
C VAL A 34 -33.23 -5.80 -4.24
N ILE A 35 -33.69 -4.55 -4.08
CA ILE A 35 -32.82 -3.36 -4.17
C ILE A 35 -31.78 -3.31 -3.02
N ALA A 36 -32.13 -3.80 -1.83
CA ALA A 36 -31.22 -3.86 -0.68
C ALA A 36 -30.09 -4.91 -0.83
N PHE A 37 -30.23 -5.91 -1.71
CA PHE A 37 -29.18 -6.90 -2.00
C PHE A 37 -28.25 -6.51 -3.16
N TYR A 38 -28.56 -5.45 -3.91
CA TYR A 38 -27.68 -4.92 -4.98
C TYR A 38 -26.74 -3.79 -4.52
N SER A 39 -26.75 -3.47 -3.23
CA SER A 39 -25.87 -2.50 -2.58
C SER A 39 -25.23 -3.23 -1.40
N VAL A 40 -23.93 -3.43 -1.24
CA VAL A 40 -22.76 -2.66 -1.67
C VAL A 40 -21.55 -3.61 -1.57
N SER A 41 -20.77 -3.77 -2.65
CA SER A 41 -19.39 -4.22 -2.50
C SER A 41 -18.56 -2.99 -2.11
N ILE A 42 -18.50 -2.65 -0.82
CA ILE A 42 -17.56 -1.65 -0.33
C ILE A 42 -16.17 -2.29 -0.41
N SER A 43 -15.48 -2.09 -1.53
CA SER A 43 -14.05 -2.31 -1.57
C SER A 43 -13.41 -1.24 -0.70
N ALA A 44 -13.14 -1.56 0.56
CA ALA A 44 -12.28 -0.75 1.40
C ALA A 44 -10.87 -0.76 0.77
N GLN A 45 -10.56 0.26 -0.03
CA GLN A 45 -9.21 0.50 -0.49
C GLN A 45 -8.42 1.00 0.74
N VAL A 46 -7.69 0.08 1.37
CA VAL A 46 -6.72 0.43 2.40
C VAL A 46 -5.69 1.32 1.71
N SER A 47 -5.79 2.64 1.94
CA SER A 47 -4.72 3.55 1.55
C SER A 47 -3.48 3.16 2.34
N PRO A 48 -2.31 3.04 1.69
CA PRO A 48 -1.06 2.79 2.38
C PRO A 48 -0.84 3.89 3.42
N ALA A 49 -0.29 3.54 4.58
CA ALA A 49 0.03 4.51 5.64
C ALA A 49 1.16 5.49 5.27
N PHE A 50 1.72 5.38 4.06
CA PHE A 50 2.84 6.16 3.55
C PHE A 50 2.60 6.59 2.11
N SER A 51 3.20 7.71 1.71
CA SER A 51 3.11 8.20 0.33
C SER A 51 4.30 7.75 -0.50
N VAL A 52 4.05 7.16 -1.65
CA VAL A 52 5.05 6.94 -2.70
C VAL A 52 4.82 8.00 -3.76
N LYS A 53 5.89 8.64 -4.25
CA LYS A 53 5.80 9.66 -5.31
C LYS A 53 6.82 9.41 -6.41
N GLU A 54 6.52 9.86 -7.61
CA GLU A 54 7.53 9.93 -8.68
C GLU A 54 8.67 10.89 -8.28
N LEU A 55 9.90 10.58 -8.65
CA LEU A 55 11.13 11.24 -8.21
C LEU A 55 11.11 12.77 -8.43
N LYS A 56 10.65 13.25 -9.59
CA LYS A 56 10.60 14.70 -9.88
C LYS A 56 9.57 15.39 -9.01
N LEU A 57 8.40 14.77 -8.82
CA LEU A 57 7.36 15.29 -7.92
C LEU A 57 7.85 15.33 -6.48
N PHE A 58 8.49 14.24 -6.03
CA PHE A 58 9.07 14.13 -4.69
C PHE A 58 10.09 15.25 -4.41
N ILE A 59 11.06 15.45 -5.32
CA ILE A 59 12.06 16.52 -5.18
C ILE A 59 11.39 17.90 -5.22
N SER A 60 10.40 18.10 -6.08
CA SER A 60 9.69 19.39 -6.20
C SER A 60 8.96 19.76 -4.92
N ASP A 61 8.27 18.79 -4.30
CA ASP A 61 7.59 18.99 -3.03
C ASP A 61 8.58 19.31 -1.90
N MET A 62 9.73 18.62 -1.85
CA MET A 62 10.79 18.92 -0.87
C MET A 62 11.31 20.36 -1.05
N LYS A 63 11.55 20.81 -2.28
CA LYS A 63 11.98 22.20 -2.55
C LYS A 63 10.95 23.22 -2.09
N LEU A 64 9.66 22.93 -2.25
CA LEU A 64 8.58 23.79 -1.78
C LEU A 64 8.53 23.86 -0.25
N THR A 65 8.67 22.74 0.45
CA THR A 65 8.74 22.70 1.92
C THR A 65 9.96 23.47 2.42
N GLU A 66 11.12 23.27 1.80
CA GLU A 66 12.37 23.91 2.20
C GLU A 66 12.33 25.43 2.04
N LYS A 67 11.71 25.94 0.98
CA LYS A 67 11.56 27.39 0.79
C LYS A 67 10.83 28.07 1.97
N ASN A 68 9.96 27.33 2.66
CA ASN A 68 9.21 27.83 3.80
C ASN A 68 9.95 27.64 5.14
N SER A 69 11.13 27.02 5.12
CA SER A 69 11.95 26.74 6.30
C SER A 69 13.34 27.35 6.15
N ASN A 70 13.84 28.07 7.15
CA ASN A 70 15.20 28.63 7.12
C ASN A 70 16.26 27.54 7.41
N LEU A 71 16.31 26.48 6.60
CA LEU A 71 17.28 25.39 6.72
C LEU A 71 18.60 25.77 6.03
N SER A 72 19.73 25.53 6.69
CA SER A 72 21.06 25.66 6.10
C SER A 72 21.43 24.51 5.16
N PHE A 73 20.66 23.43 5.18
CA PHE A 73 20.83 22.23 4.37
C PHE A 73 19.56 21.93 3.57
N SER A 74 19.73 21.65 2.27
CA SER A 74 18.64 21.25 1.37
C SER A 74 18.60 19.73 1.24
N ASN A 75 17.55 19.10 1.78
CA ASN A 75 17.27 17.69 1.59
C ASN A 75 16.95 17.38 0.12
N ALA A 76 16.27 18.29 -0.58
CA ALA A 76 16.01 18.15 -2.01
C ALA A 76 17.31 18.08 -2.82
N GLN A 77 18.26 18.98 -2.56
CA GLN A 77 19.58 18.95 -3.20
C GLN A 77 20.35 17.68 -2.81
N ASN A 78 20.23 17.20 -1.56
CA ASN A 78 20.85 15.95 -1.14
C ASN A 78 20.31 14.75 -1.94
N VAL A 79 18.99 14.65 -2.13
CA VAL A 79 18.38 13.60 -2.95
C VAL A 79 18.84 13.71 -4.40
N GLU A 80 18.89 14.91 -4.97
CA GLU A 80 19.43 15.13 -6.32
C GLU A 80 20.87 14.65 -6.42
N ASN A 81 21.72 14.95 -5.44
CA ASN A 81 23.10 14.49 -5.40
C ASN A 81 23.16 12.95 -5.31
N LEU A 82 22.41 12.34 -4.40
CA LEU A 82 22.39 10.90 -4.19
C LEU A 82 21.91 10.11 -5.44
N VAL A 83 21.00 10.70 -6.22
CA VAL A 83 20.44 10.04 -7.41
C VAL A 83 21.25 10.32 -8.67
N TYR A 84 21.64 11.57 -8.94
CA TYR A 84 22.18 11.99 -10.24
C TYR A 84 23.70 12.13 -10.28
N THR A 85 24.39 12.17 -9.14
CA THR A 85 25.85 12.30 -9.11
C THR A 85 26.52 10.97 -8.77
N ILE A 86 27.81 10.85 -9.11
CA ILE A 86 28.59 9.65 -8.78
C ILE A 86 28.80 9.60 -7.26
N GLN A 87 28.42 8.48 -6.66
CA GLN A 87 28.52 8.23 -5.22
C GLN A 87 29.39 6.98 -4.95
N PRO A 88 30.22 6.98 -3.90
CA PRO A 88 30.77 5.76 -3.34
C PRO A 88 29.62 4.78 -3.03
N SER A 89 29.73 3.55 -3.52
CA SER A 89 28.56 2.67 -3.62
C SER A 89 28.86 1.19 -3.46
N ILE A 90 27.83 0.47 -3.03
CA ILE A 90 27.81 -0.98 -2.94
C ILE A 90 26.87 -1.51 -4.02
N TYR A 91 27.27 -2.56 -4.69
CA TYR A 91 26.46 -3.31 -5.65
C TYR A 91 26.23 -4.71 -5.06
N LEU A 92 24.97 -5.03 -4.77
CA LEU A 92 24.54 -6.33 -4.29
C LEU A 92 23.58 -6.95 -5.31
N TYR A 93 24.10 -7.85 -6.13
CA TYR A 93 23.35 -8.50 -7.21
C TYR A 93 23.67 -9.99 -7.27
N SER A 94 22.64 -10.83 -7.28
CA SER A 94 22.76 -12.29 -7.36
C SER A 94 23.74 -12.86 -6.33
N GLY A 95 23.72 -12.32 -5.11
CA GLY A 95 24.63 -12.69 -4.01
C GLY A 95 26.06 -12.15 -4.12
N ASN A 96 26.41 -11.46 -5.20
CA ASN A 96 27.71 -10.84 -5.37
C ASN A 96 27.71 -9.45 -4.72
N LEU A 97 28.67 -9.22 -3.83
CA LEU A 97 28.90 -7.95 -3.17
C LEU A 97 30.13 -7.28 -3.76
N LYS A 98 29.99 -6.08 -4.32
CA LYS A 98 31.11 -5.24 -4.78
C LYS A 98 30.99 -3.85 -4.20
N THR A 99 32.09 -3.30 -3.70
CA THR A 99 32.13 -1.95 -3.13
C THR A 99 33.09 -1.09 -3.92
N TYR A 100 32.67 0.14 -4.22
CA TYR A 100 33.44 1.13 -4.96
C TYR A 100 33.54 2.43 -4.17
N GLY A 101 34.77 2.90 -3.96
CA GLY A 101 35.06 4.07 -3.12
C GLY A 101 35.03 3.74 -1.63
N GLU A 102 35.47 4.71 -0.83
CA GLU A 102 35.44 4.62 0.63
C GLU A 102 34.12 5.16 1.18
N LYS A 103 33.65 4.61 2.31
CA LYS A 103 32.43 5.03 3.02
C LYS A 103 31.21 5.16 2.08
N PRO A 104 30.75 4.05 1.50
CA PRO A 104 29.67 4.07 0.52
C PRO A 104 28.40 4.70 1.08
N THR A 105 27.76 5.57 0.28
CA THR A 105 26.51 6.27 0.62
C THR A 105 25.30 5.72 -0.13
N LYS A 106 25.52 4.91 -1.17
CA LYS A 106 24.48 4.33 -2.01
C LYS A 106 24.61 2.82 -2.14
N LEU A 107 23.50 2.10 -1.95
CA LEU A 107 23.41 0.67 -2.23
C LEU A 107 22.57 0.46 -3.50
N TYR A 108 23.11 -0.26 -4.47
CA TYR A 108 22.42 -0.74 -5.65
C TYR A 108 22.07 -2.21 -5.49
N THR A 109 20.79 -2.55 -5.68
CA THR A 109 20.33 -3.94 -5.58
C THR A 109 19.09 -4.19 -6.44
N ASP A 110 18.60 -5.42 -6.41
CA ASP A 110 17.34 -5.85 -7.00
C ASP A 110 16.53 -6.66 -5.98
N ILE A 111 15.26 -6.91 -6.31
CA ILE A 111 14.35 -7.63 -5.41
C ILE A 111 14.87 -9.03 -5.05
N SER A 112 15.46 -9.75 -6.00
CA SER A 112 16.02 -11.08 -5.75
C SER A 112 17.23 -11.08 -4.80
N SER A 113 17.92 -9.95 -4.68
CA SER A 113 19.15 -9.81 -3.92
C SER A 113 18.93 -9.25 -2.52
N LEU A 114 17.71 -8.85 -2.15
CA LEU A 114 17.38 -8.32 -0.82
C LEU A 114 17.75 -9.27 0.32
N ASN A 115 17.65 -10.59 0.10
CA ASN A 115 18.06 -11.59 1.10
C ASN A 115 19.55 -11.54 1.43
N GLY A 116 20.37 -10.93 0.58
CA GLY A 116 21.82 -10.75 0.78
C GLY A 116 22.19 -9.53 1.63
N ILE A 117 21.22 -8.73 2.07
CA ILE A 117 21.49 -7.47 2.81
C ILE A 117 22.15 -7.72 4.18
N ASN A 118 21.86 -8.85 4.82
CA ASN A 118 22.44 -9.23 6.10
C ASN A 118 23.88 -9.78 5.99
N ASN A 119 24.56 -9.57 4.86
CA ASN A 119 25.93 -10.01 4.68
C ASN A 119 26.88 -9.23 5.62
N PRO A 120 27.69 -9.89 6.45
CA PRO A 120 28.57 -9.23 7.43
C PRO A 120 29.64 -8.35 6.79
N ASN A 121 29.96 -8.55 5.51
CA ASN A 121 30.93 -7.74 4.77
C ASN A 121 30.31 -6.47 4.13
N LEU A 122 29.00 -6.27 4.26
CA LEU A 122 28.30 -5.12 3.70
C LEU A 122 28.54 -3.88 4.58
N LEU A 123 29.15 -2.85 4.01
CA LEU A 123 29.46 -1.58 4.71
C LEU A 123 28.22 -0.66 4.76
N ASN A 124 27.24 -0.98 5.60
CA ASN A 124 25.95 -0.28 5.68
C ASN A 124 25.95 1.04 6.47
N ASN A 125 26.92 1.27 7.35
CA ASN A 125 26.94 2.40 8.30
C ASN A 125 26.80 3.81 7.68
N ASN A 126 27.13 3.97 6.39
CA ASN A 126 27.08 5.27 5.72
C ASN A 126 26.03 5.35 4.61
N ILE A 127 25.27 4.27 4.36
CA ILE A 127 24.30 4.21 3.28
C ILE A 127 23.12 5.12 3.62
N GLU A 128 22.86 6.10 2.76
CA GLU A 128 21.75 7.06 2.87
C GLU A 128 20.59 6.72 1.93
N ILE A 129 20.88 6.03 0.83
CA ILE A 129 19.91 5.64 -0.19
C ILE A 129 20.13 4.19 -0.65
N VAL A 130 19.03 3.44 -0.78
CA VAL A 130 19.01 2.14 -1.45
C VAL A 130 18.23 2.29 -2.75
N GLU A 131 18.88 1.97 -3.86
CA GLU A 131 18.25 1.86 -5.18
C GLU A 131 17.92 0.39 -5.45
N ILE A 132 16.62 0.08 -5.54
CA ILE A 132 16.10 -1.25 -5.85
C ILE A 132 15.60 -1.24 -7.29
N LYS A 133 16.21 -2.09 -8.14
CA LYS A 133 15.83 -2.22 -9.54
C LYS A 133 14.70 -3.21 -9.73
N ILE A 134 13.77 -2.85 -10.63
CA ILE A 134 12.68 -3.69 -11.12
C ILE A 134 12.80 -3.77 -12.64
N ASP A 135 13.35 -4.88 -13.13
CA ASP A 135 13.66 -5.06 -14.55
C ASP A 135 12.58 -5.79 -15.35
N ASN A 136 11.63 -6.47 -14.68
CA ASN A 136 10.62 -7.28 -15.35
C ASN A 136 9.25 -7.20 -14.64
N LEU A 137 8.20 -7.63 -15.36
CA LEU A 137 6.82 -7.62 -14.86
C LEU A 137 6.59 -8.61 -13.72
N SER A 138 7.30 -9.73 -13.68
CA SER A 138 7.10 -10.74 -12.62
C SER A 138 7.54 -10.23 -11.24
N ASN A 139 8.52 -9.31 -11.20
CA ASN A 139 8.94 -8.63 -9.98
C ASN A 139 7.85 -7.77 -9.33
N LEU A 140 6.81 -7.32 -10.07
CA LEU A 140 5.73 -6.51 -9.49
C LEU A 140 4.86 -7.28 -8.49
N ASN A 141 4.90 -8.61 -8.53
CA ASN A 141 4.20 -9.46 -7.57
C ASN A 141 5.03 -9.77 -6.32
N SER A 142 6.31 -9.41 -6.33
CA SER A 142 7.22 -9.65 -5.21
C SER A 142 6.98 -8.66 -4.07
N LYS A 143 7.40 -9.05 -2.86
CA LYS A 143 7.38 -8.18 -1.69
C LYS A 143 8.78 -7.63 -1.40
N ILE A 144 8.81 -6.37 -0.97
CA ILE A 144 10.01 -5.67 -0.50
C ILE A 144 9.81 -5.44 0.99
N ASP A 145 10.43 -6.28 1.81
CA ASP A 145 10.43 -6.12 3.25
C ASP A 145 11.49 -5.10 3.64
N LEU A 146 11.08 -3.97 4.24
CA LEU A 146 12.00 -2.91 4.64
C LEU A 146 12.71 -3.21 5.98
N SER A 147 12.28 -4.22 6.73
CA SER A 147 12.95 -4.59 8.00
C SER A 147 14.37 -5.11 7.79
N VAL A 148 14.69 -5.58 6.58
CA VAL A 148 16.06 -5.98 6.19
C VAL A 148 17.05 -4.83 6.29
N PHE A 149 16.59 -3.58 6.24
CA PHE A 149 17.42 -2.39 6.36
C PHE A 149 17.47 -1.81 7.79
N SER A 150 16.97 -2.55 8.78
CA SER A 150 16.88 -2.07 10.17
C SER A 150 18.23 -1.67 10.78
N ASN A 151 19.34 -2.27 10.33
CA ASN A 151 20.70 -1.95 10.77
C ASN A 151 21.37 -0.81 9.96
N PHE A 152 20.66 -0.17 9.04
CA PHE A 152 21.19 0.95 8.26
C PHE A 152 20.89 2.28 8.99
N GLU A 153 21.82 2.71 9.84
CA GLU A 153 21.63 3.86 10.73
C GLU A 153 21.38 5.20 10.01
N LYS A 154 21.95 5.38 8.81
CA LYS A 154 21.84 6.62 8.03
C LYS A 154 20.84 6.55 6.88
N LEU A 155 20.18 5.41 6.67
CA LEU A 155 19.28 5.21 5.56
C LEU A 155 18.02 6.06 5.71
N LYS A 156 17.76 6.89 4.72
CA LYS A 156 16.59 7.78 4.67
C LYS A 156 15.71 7.50 3.46
N TYR A 157 16.28 6.97 2.38
CA TYR A 157 15.62 6.91 1.08
C TYR A 157 15.60 5.49 0.51
N ILE A 158 14.41 5.02 0.14
CA ILE A 158 14.22 3.85 -0.71
C ILE A 158 13.80 4.33 -2.09
N TYR A 159 14.68 4.13 -3.06
CA TYR A 159 14.48 4.54 -4.43
C TYR A 159 14.18 3.32 -5.31
N ILE A 160 13.00 3.29 -5.91
CA ILE A 160 12.61 2.24 -6.85
C ILE A 160 12.89 2.71 -8.28
N LEU A 161 13.84 2.07 -8.95
CA LEU A 161 14.12 2.31 -10.36
C LEU A 161 13.52 1.17 -11.19
N SER A 162 12.48 1.47 -11.98
CA SER A 162 11.77 0.46 -12.75
C SER A 162 11.98 0.62 -14.26
N ARG A 163 12.29 -0.48 -14.95
CA ARG A 163 12.28 -0.54 -16.42
C ARG A 163 10.91 -0.89 -17.01
N VAL A 164 9.97 -1.29 -16.16
CA VAL A 164 8.59 -1.59 -16.55
C VAL A 164 7.66 -0.48 -16.09
N SER A 165 6.49 -0.38 -16.71
CA SER A 165 5.48 0.56 -16.23
C SER A 165 5.04 0.16 -14.81
N ILE A 166 5.12 1.11 -13.87
CA ILE A 166 4.73 0.91 -12.48
C ILE A 166 3.99 2.15 -11.98
N THR A 167 3.04 1.96 -11.07
CA THR A 167 2.29 3.03 -10.40
C THR A 167 2.63 3.08 -8.91
N GLU A 168 2.33 4.20 -8.26
CA GLU A 168 2.41 4.35 -6.81
C GLU A 168 1.69 3.22 -6.07
N GLN A 169 0.49 2.85 -6.53
CA GLN A 169 -0.29 1.75 -5.94
C GLN A 169 0.40 0.39 -6.06
N ASN A 170 1.09 0.13 -7.18
CA ASN A 170 1.85 -1.11 -7.34
C ASN A 170 2.99 -1.15 -6.30
N ILE A 171 3.78 -0.08 -6.18
CA ILE A 171 4.89 -0.02 -5.23
C ILE A 171 4.39 -0.15 -3.80
N SER A 172 3.36 0.60 -3.43
CA SER A 172 2.78 0.54 -2.10
C SER A 172 2.29 -0.86 -1.73
N SER A 173 1.78 -1.63 -2.69
CA SER A 173 1.38 -3.02 -2.46
C SER A 173 2.56 -4.00 -2.31
N MET A 174 3.75 -3.63 -2.77
CA MET A 174 4.97 -4.44 -2.65
C MET A 174 5.66 -4.26 -1.30
N ILE A 175 5.57 -3.07 -0.69
CA ILE A 175 6.27 -2.76 0.56
C ILE A 175 5.65 -3.50 1.75
N LEU A 176 6.51 -4.10 2.58
CA LEU A 176 6.19 -4.68 3.88
C LEU A 176 7.02 -3.99 4.98
N ASN A 177 6.52 -4.01 6.22
CA ASN A 177 7.20 -3.50 7.40
C ASN A 177 7.74 -2.08 7.23
N TYR A 178 6.89 -1.19 6.72
CA TYR A 178 7.23 0.22 6.54
C TYR A 178 7.62 0.87 7.88
N ASP A 179 8.65 1.70 7.83
CA ASP A 179 9.14 2.53 8.92
C ASP A 179 9.12 3.99 8.43
N GLU A 180 8.51 4.89 9.21
CA GLU A 180 8.32 6.29 8.87
C GLU A 180 9.62 7.08 8.66
N LYS A 181 10.76 6.55 9.14
CA LYS A 181 12.07 7.14 8.86
C LYS A 181 12.47 7.05 7.39
N TYR A 182 11.82 6.17 6.61
CA TYR A 182 12.10 5.99 5.19
C TYR A 182 11.12 6.80 4.33
N SER A 183 11.67 7.61 3.42
CA SER A 183 10.94 8.17 2.29
C SER A 183 11.08 7.28 1.07
N ILE A 184 9.96 6.99 0.40
CA ILE A 184 9.92 6.10 -0.77
C ILE A 184 9.53 6.89 -2.01
N PHE A 185 10.31 6.78 -3.06
CA PHE A 185 10.02 7.38 -4.36
C PHE A 185 10.51 6.51 -5.50
N TYR A 186 10.06 6.81 -6.71
CA TYR A 186 10.35 5.98 -7.87
C TYR A 186 10.58 6.74 -9.16
N LYS A 187 11.23 6.09 -10.11
CA LYS A 187 11.37 6.56 -11.49
C LYS A 187 11.13 5.38 -12.42
N VAL A 188 10.40 5.61 -13.50
CA VAL A 188 10.33 4.68 -14.63
C VAL A 188 11.37 5.11 -15.67
N ASP A 189 12.29 4.21 -15.99
CA ASP A 189 13.35 4.41 -16.97
C ASP A 189 13.44 3.16 -17.85
N LYS A 190 12.78 3.19 -19.01
CA LYS A 190 12.62 2.01 -19.86
C LYS A 190 13.90 1.59 -20.58
N GLY A 191 14.97 2.38 -20.48
CA GLY A 191 16.10 2.30 -21.39
C GLY A 191 15.65 2.74 -22.79
N GLU A 192 16.38 3.69 -23.38
CA GLU A 192 16.29 3.94 -24.82
C GLU A 192 17.13 2.89 -25.58
#